data_AF-A0A1X7VDM7-F1
#
_entry.id   AF-A0A1X7VDM7-F1
#
_cell.length_a   1.000
_cell.length_b   1.000
_cell.length_c   1.000
_cell.angle_alpha   90.00
_cell.angle_beta   90.00
_cell.angle_gamma   90.00
#
_symmetry.space_group_name_H-M   'P 1'
#
loop_
_entity.id
_entity.type
_entity.pdbx_description
1 polymer ?
#
loop_
_entity_poly.entity_id
_entity_poly.type
_entity_poly.pdbx_seq_one_letter_code
_entity_poly.pdbx_strand_id
1 'polypeptide(L)'
;SSCSVSSGQYYVSDDCSSVPPSPCNPLSVYAGNISQYNNTTFYFIGITTINDNVTMTAVKNVTLHGLDQSPSINCNGVTRISLHHSNHITISNLLFSDCPVRVDSSSNVTITNSVFASGPHEISSTISNAFDVKILSVTFTGLYVLQIYYVSLPVCSSELLHYSLVLTNVTFNTGSRMKLDMAHGTTYNVSIIFDHVQYCTNYPFILVGGLFYSFIINSSFHGVNDGPGFFIDVVENSESSNCTYPSIQIASTFVIEDSRFYNNKQGLKIISK
;
A
#
# COMPACT_ATOMS: atom_id res chain seq x y z
N SER A 1 22.33 10.87 32.93
CA SER A 1 22.52 9.55 32.31
C SER A 1 22.35 9.72 30.81
N SER A 2 23.42 9.59 30.04
CA SER A 2 23.39 9.68 28.58
C SER A 2 22.86 8.35 28.02
N CYS A 3 21.61 8.33 27.57
CA CYS A 3 21.13 7.24 26.73
C CYS A 3 21.89 7.34 25.39
N SER A 4 22.85 6.44 25.19
CA SER A 4 23.42 6.22 23.86
C SER A 4 22.31 5.69 22.96
N VAL A 5 21.75 6.57 22.14
CA VAL A 5 20.90 6.16 21.01
C VAL A 5 21.69 5.14 20.22
N SER A 6 21.15 3.94 20.03
CA SER A 6 21.79 2.98 19.16
C SER A 6 21.89 3.58 17.75
N SER A 7 23.01 3.35 17.07
CA SER A 7 23.20 3.79 15.70
C SER A 7 22.06 3.21 14.84
N GLY A 8 21.13 4.06 14.42
CA GLY A 8 19.99 3.67 13.58
C GLY A 8 18.61 3.82 14.21
N GLN A 9 18.46 4.34 15.43
CA GLN A 9 17.13 4.69 15.98
C GLN A 9 16.97 6.21 16.08
N TYR A 10 15.88 6.74 15.54
CA TYR A 10 15.61 8.18 15.50
C TYR A 10 14.20 8.45 16.02
N TYR A 11 14.07 9.37 16.97
CA TYR A 11 12.77 9.77 17.50
C TYR A 11 12.27 11.02 16.78
N VAL A 12 11.00 10.97 16.37
CA VAL A 12 10.36 11.94 15.48
C VAL A 12 9.10 12.49 16.15
N SER A 13 9.07 13.80 16.38
CA SER A 13 7.90 14.54 16.86
C SER A 13 8.09 16.03 16.57
N ASP A 14 7.00 16.76 16.31
CA ASP A 14 7.05 18.23 16.26
C ASP A 14 7.16 18.83 17.67
N ASP A 15 6.63 18.14 18.70
CA ASP A 15 6.82 18.48 20.11
C ASP A 15 7.72 17.44 20.79
N CYS A 16 9.00 17.78 20.90
CA CYS A 16 9.99 16.97 21.61
C CYS A 16 10.21 17.42 23.06
N SER A 17 9.46 18.42 23.54
CA SER A 17 9.65 18.98 24.89
C SER A 17 9.08 18.08 25.99
N SER A 18 8.08 17.27 25.64
CA SER A 18 7.26 16.50 26.56
C SER A 18 7.57 15.01 26.58
N VAL A 19 8.49 14.52 25.71
CA VAL A 19 8.69 13.07 25.51
C VAL A 19 10.17 12.66 25.57
N PRO A 20 10.60 11.89 26.58
CA PRO A 20 11.83 11.11 26.49
C PRO A 20 11.58 9.87 25.60
N PRO A 21 12.54 9.50 24.73
CA PRO A 21 13.97 9.79 24.81
C PRO A 21 14.49 10.90 23.87
N SER A 22 15.54 11.60 24.32
CA SER A 22 16.34 12.54 23.53
C SER A 22 17.55 11.83 22.90
N PRO A 23 17.94 12.16 21.65
CA PRO A 23 17.44 13.24 20.81
C PRO A 23 16.17 12.86 20.05
N CYS A 24 15.18 13.74 20.18
CA CYS A 24 13.96 13.79 19.37
C CYS A 24 14.05 15.03 18.49
N ASN A 25 13.65 14.92 17.22
CA ASN A 25 13.61 16.05 16.30
C ASN A 25 12.35 15.97 15.42
N PRO A 26 11.85 17.10 14.89
CA PRO A 26 10.80 17.06 13.87
C PRO A 26 11.31 16.35 12.61
N LEU A 27 10.39 15.76 11.84
CA LEU A 27 10.73 14.99 10.64
C LEU A 27 11.51 15.83 9.62
N SER A 28 11.28 17.14 9.57
CA SER A 28 11.98 18.08 8.69
C SER A 28 13.51 18.04 8.85
N VAL A 29 14.02 17.74 10.04
CA VAL A 29 15.47 17.60 10.30
C VAL A 29 16.05 16.39 9.57
N TYR A 30 15.30 15.29 9.50
CA TYR A 30 15.73 14.08 8.82
C TYR A 30 15.39 14.11 7.31
N ALA A 31 14.28 14.75 6.94
CA ALA A 31 13.69 14.72 5.60
C ALA A 31 14.68 15.12 4.49
N GLY A 32 15.52 16.15 4.73
CA GLY A 32 16.46 16.65 3.72
C GLY A 32 17.46 15.61 3.22
N ASN A 33 17.85 14.66 4.07
CA ASN A 33 18.80 13.58 3.75
C ASN A 33 18.24 12.20 4.08
N ILE A 34 16.90 12.03 4.12
CA ILE A 34 16.26 10.80 4.60
C ILE A 34 16.69 9.55 3.80
N SER A 35 17.14 9.74 2.55
CA SER A 35 17.64 8.67 1.69
C SER A 35 19.01 8.10 2.11
N GLN A 36 19.71 8.70 3.07
CA GLN A 36 20.99 8.18 3.59
C GLN A 36 20.80 7.19 4.75
N TYR A 37 19.60 7.11 5.32
CA TYR A 37 19.31 6.36 6.52
C TYR A 37 18.95 4.91 6.18
N ASN A 38 19.96 4.08 5.95
CA ASN A 38 19.80 2.63 5.78
C ASN A 38 19.93 1.90 7.11
N ASN A 39 19.18 0.82 7.30
CA ASN A 39 19.15 0.04 8.55
C ASN A 39 18.70 0.88 9.75
N THR A 40 17.63 1.66 9.57
CA THR A 40 17.18 2.63 10.58
C THR A 40 15.70 2.50 10.90
N THR A 41 15.35 2.79 12.14
CA THR A 41 13.97 2.91 12.61
C THR A 41 13.71 4.35 13.04
N PHE A 42 12.73 4.98 12.40
CA PHE A 42 12.13 6.24 12.83
C PHE A 42 10.94 5.96 13.71
N TYR A 43 11.04 6.35 14.97
CA TYR A 43 10.02 6.23 15.99
C TYR A 43 9.23 7.53 16.09
N PHE A 44 8.00 7.51 15.58
CA PHE A 44 7.08 8.63 15.64
C PHE A 44 6.36 8.65 16.98
N ILE A 45 6.31 9.85 17.55
CA ILE A 45 5.67 10.17 18.81
C ILE A 45 4.76 11.37 18.58
N GLY A 46 3.54 11.31 19.09
CA GLY A 46 2.58 12.40 18.94
C GLY A 46 2.25 12.72 17.48
N ILE A 47 2.09 14.01 17.18
CA ILE A 47 1.69 14.49 15.85
C ILE A 47 2.93 15.05 15.14
N THR A 48 3.10 14.64 13.89
CA THR A 48 4.13 15.17 12.98
C THR A 48 3.45 15.78 11.77
N THR A 49 3.72 17.06 11.51
CA THR A 49 3.17 17.80 10.38
C THR A 49 4.23 17.91 9.28
N ILE A 50 3.87 17.48 8.07
CA ILE A 50 4.74 17.50 6.91
C ILE A 50 4.37 18.68 6.01
N ASN A 51 5.26 19.68 5.97
CA ASN A 51 5.09 20.88 5.14
C ASN A 51 5.76 20.76 3.76
N ASP A 52 6.63 19.77 3.56
CA ASP A 52 7.31 19.49 2.30
C ASP A 52 7.29 17.99 1.99
N ASN A 53 7.32 17.61 0.71
CA ASN A 53 7.35 16.19 0.33
C ASN A 53 8.56 15.48 0.93
N VAL A 54 8.33 14.34 1.59
CA VAL A 54 9.39 13.49 2.13
C VAL A 54 9.65 12.36 1.13
N THR A 55 10.86 12.32 0.58
CA THR A 55 11.22 11.35 -0.45
C THR A 55 12.41 10.50 -0.01
N MET A 56 12.16 9.19 0.14
CA MET A 56 13.15 8.17 0.41
C MET A 56 13.44 7.41 -0.89
N THR A 57 14.67 7.47 -1.37
CA THR A 57 15.10 6.80 -2.61
C THR A 57 16.23 5.83 -2.32
N ALA A 58 16.14 4.62 -2.87
CA ALA A 58 17.18 3.60 -2.75
C ALA A 58 17.56 3.26 -1.30
N VAL A 59 16.60 3.35 -0.37
CA VAL A 59 16.83 2.98 1.03
C VAL A 59 16.57 1.49 1.27
N LYS A 60 17.27 0.94 2.26
CA LYS A 60 17.18 -0.47 2.64
C LYS A 60 17.01 -0.61 4.14
N ASN A 61 16.13 -1.54 4.56
CA ASN A 61 15.89 -1.87 5.96
C ASN A 61 15.46 -0.63 6.78
N VAL A 62 14.45 0.10 6.29
CA VAL A 62 13.93 1.30 6.96
C VAL A 62 12.58 1.00 7.57
N THR A 63 12.41 1.40 8.83
CA THR A 63 11.13 1.29 9.54
C THR A 63 10.62 2.67 9.94
N LEU A 64 9.37 2.99 9.61
CA LEU A 64 8.60 4.08 10.19
C LEU A 64 7.62 3.46 11.19
N HIS A 65 7.79 3.73 12.48
CA HIS A 65 7.05 3.07 13.56
C HIS A 65 6.46 4.08 14.54
N GLY A 66 5.18 3.95 14.85
CA GLY A 66 4.57 4.70 15.94
C GLY A 66 4.71 4.03 17.32
N LEU A 67 5.15 4.77 18.33
CA LEU A 67 5.40 4.25 19.70
C LEU A 67 4.20 4.34 20.67
N ASP A 68 3.50 5.48 20.72
CA ASP A 68 2.51 5.79 21.77
C ASP A 68 1.05 5.70 21.27
N GLN A 69 0.08 6.24 22.03
CA GLN A 69 -1.38 6.18 21.77
C GLN A 69 -1.79 6.93 20.48
N SER A 70 -1.47 6.34 19.33
CA SER A 70 -1.86 6.77 17.97
C SER A 70 -1.07 7.96 17.43
N PRO A 71 0.28 7.85 17.28
CA PRO A 71 1.04 8.88 16.60
C PRO A 71 0.56 9.06 15.17
N SER A 72 0.55 10.31 14.72
CA SER A 72 -0.03 10.67 13.44
C SER A 72 0.91 11.51 12.59
N ILE A 73 0.78 11.33 11.29
CA ILE A 73 1.45 12.11 10.27
C ILE A 73 0.38 12.85 9.50
N ASN A 74 0.44 14.19 9.55
CA ASN A 74 -0.48 15.05 8.83
C ASN A 74 0.24 15.76 7.68
N CYS A 75 -0.33 15.69 6.48
CA CYS A 75 0.23 16.28 5.26
C CYS A 75 -0.68 17.36 4.65
N ASN A 76 -1.78 17.70 5.33
CA ASN A 76 -2.76 18.72 4.93
C ASN A 76 -3.26 18.57 3.47
N GLY A 77 -3.23 17.34 2.93
CA GLY A 77 -3.68 17.00 1.58
C GLY A 77 -2.77 17.46 0.43
N VAL A 78 -1.67 18.16 0.71
CA VAL A 78 -0.79 18.74 -0.32
C VAL A 78 0.53 17.96 -0.45
N THR A 79 1.12 17.61 0.68
CA THR A 79 2.42 16.93 0.74
C THR A 79 2.24 15.43 0.79
N ARG A 80 3.33 14.68 0.55
CA ARG A 80 3.29 13.21 0.55
C ARG A 80 4.58 12.61 1.10
N ILE A 81 4.49 11.35 1.52
CA ILE A 81 5.66 10.49 1.77
C ILE A 81 5.84 9.58 0.56
N SER A 82 7.03 9.56 -0.03
CA SER A 82 7.35 8.74 -1.20
C SER A 82 8.54 7.82 -0.94
N LEU A 83 8.40 6.56 -1.31
CA LEU A 83 9.40 5.50 -1.29
C LEU A 83 9.67 5.07 -2.73
N HIS A 84 10.89 5.26 -3.21
CA HIS A 84 11.31 4.90 -4.56
C HIS A 84 12.47 3.92 -4.51
N HIS A 85 12.44 2.88 -5.35
CA HIS A 85 13.56 1.95 -5.54
C HIS A 85 14.10 1.36 -4.22
N SER A 86 13.22 1.19 -3.23
CA SER A 86 13.60 0.87 -1.85
C SER A 86 13.29 -0.58 -1.51
N ASN A 87 13.94 -1.13 -0.49
CA ASN A 87 13.85 -2.55 -0.18
C ASN A 87 13.78 -2.82 1.34
N HIS A 88 12.94 -3.76 1.77
CA HIS A 88 12.71 -4.06 3.20
C HIS A 88 12.26 -2.82 3.97
N ILE A 89 11.07 -2.32 3.62
CA ILE A 89 10.47 -1.15 4.25
C ILE A 89 9.31 -1.57 5.14
N THR A 90 9.26 -1.05 6.35
CA THR A 90 8.17 -1.29 7.28
C THR A 90 7.51 0.02 7.68
N ILE A 91 6.20 0.14 7.53
CA ILE A 91 5.39 1.24 8.07
C ILE A 91 4.44 0.62 9.08
N SER A 92 4.44 1.10 10.33
CA SER A 92 3.64 0.46 11.37
C SER A 92 3.14 1.39 12.45
N ASN A 93 1.96 1.09 12.99
CA ASN A 93 1.36 1.79 14.14
C ASN A 93 1.19 3.30 13.92
N LEU A 94 0.84 3.73 12.70
CA LEU A 94 0.75 5.15 12.34
C LEU A 94 -0.65 5.52 11.82
N LEU A 95 -1.11 6.71 12.20
CA LEU A 95 -2.25 7.36 11.57
C LEU A 95 -1.77 8.36 10.50
N PHE A 96 -2.09 8.12 9.24
CA PHE A 96 -1.87 9.07 8.15
C PHE A 96 -3.13 9.90 7.95
N SER A 97 -3.09 11.18 8.32
CA SER A 97 -4.19 12.13 8.14
C SER A 97 -3.92 13.01 6.93
N ASP A 98 -4.80 12.93 5.93
CA ASP A 98 -4.67 13.68 4.67
C ASP A 98 -3.27 13.56 4.06
N CYS A 99 -2.66 12.38 4.21
CA CYS A 99 -1.30 12.11 3.81
C CYS A 99 -1.22 10.96 2.79
N PRO A 100 -1.05 11.28 1.50
CA PRO A 100 -0.66 10.31 0.50
C PRO A 100 0.66 9.62 0.84
N VAL A 101 0.68 8.31 0.73
CA VAL A 101 1.89 7.49 0.73
C VAL A 101 2.07 6.89 -0.66
N ARG A 102 3.24 7.13 -1.25
CA ARG A 102 3.62 6.57 -2.54
C ARG A 102 4.73 5.53 -2.35
N VAL A 103 4.52 4.33 -2.87
CA VAL A 103 5.52 3.26 -2.93
C VAL A 103 5.71 2.90 -4.39
N ASP A 104 6.91 3.07 -4.90
CA ASP A 104 7.19 2.98 -6.32
C ASP A 104 8.45 2.17 -6.58
N SER A 105 8.36 1.18 -7.47
CA SER A 105 9.48 0.34 -7.90
C SER A 105 10.28 -0.25 -6.73
N SER A 106 9.61 -0.62 -5.65
CA SER A 106 10.21 -1.04 -4.37
C SER A 106 9.90 -2.52 -4.08
N SER A 107 10.58 -3.15 -3.13
CA SER A 107 10.32 -4.55 -2.79
C SER A 107 10.37 -4.85 -1.29
N ASN A 108 9.71 -5.93 -0.86
CA ASN A 108 9.60 -6.31 0.55
C ASN A 108 9.05 -5.17 1.42
N VAL A 109 7.88 -4.67 1.07
CA VAL A 109 7.24 -3.55 1.78
C VAL A 109 6.13 -4.07 2.68
N THR A 110 6.18 -3.77 3.96
CA THR A 110 5.14 -4.12 4.94
C THR A 110 4.50 -2.86 5.50
N ILE A 111 3.19 -2.75 5.42
CA ILE A 111 2.38 -1.71 6.07
C ILE A 111 1.47 -2.43 7.06
N THR A 112 1.55 -2.12 8.35
CA THR A 112 0.77 -2.86 9.35
C THR A 112 0.24 -2.03 10.50
N ASN A 113 -0.94 -2.38 11.03
CA ASN A 113 -1.52 -1.74 12.22
C ASN A 113 -1.63 -0.20 12.07
N SER A 114 -1.91 0.26 10.86
CA SER A 114 -1.94 1.69 10.51
C SER A 114 -3.33 2.10 10.03
N VAL A 115 -3.62 3.39 10.13
CA VAL A 115 -4.87 3.98 9.66
C VAL A 115 -4.56 5.05 8.63
N PHE A 116 -5.27 5.02 7.51
CA PHE A 116 -5.20 6.05 6.48
C PHE A 116 -6.56 6.76 6.43
N ALA A 117 -6.55 8.03 6.82
CA ALA A 117 -7.74 8.85 6.91
C ALA A 117 -7.61 10.05 5.97
N SER A 118 -8.68 10.40 5.27
CA SER A 118 -8.81 11.71 4.64
C SER A 118 -10.05 12.44 5.13
N GLY A 119 -9.96 13.77 5.13
CA GLY A 119 -11.05 14.67 5.41
C GLY A 119 -12.00 14.83 4.21
N PRO A 120 -12.40 16.06 3.86
CA PRO A 120 -13.44 16.31 2.84
C PRO A 120 -12.95 16.13 1.40
N HIS A 121 -11.66 15.89 1.20
CA HIS A 121 -11.05 15.78 -0.13
C HIS A 121 -10.61 14.34 -0.40
N GLU A 122 -10.73 13.94 -1.67
CA GLU A 122 -10.22 12.65 -2.11
C GLU A 122 -8.68 12.67 -2.07
N ILE A 123 -8.09 11.76 -1.31
CA ILE A 123 -6.64 11.60 -1.17
C ILE A 123 -6.27 10.20 -1.63
N SER A 124 -5.26 10.10 -2.49
CA SER A 124 -4.84 8.82 -3.08
C SER A 124 -3.42 8.43 -2.65
N SER A 125 -3.28 7.27 -2.03
CA SER A 125 -1.99 6.56 -1.95
C SER A 125 -1.78 5.71 -3.18
N THR A 126 -0.53 5.57 -3.61
CA THR A 126 -0.18 4.82 -4.81
C THR A 126 0.90 3.79 -4.51
N ILE A 127 0.66 2.53 -4.88
CA ILE A 127 1.64 1.45 -4.87
C ILE A 127 1.86 1.02 -6.32
N SER A 128 3.00 1.36 -6.92
CA SER A 128 3.28 1.17 -8.35
C SER A 128 4.52 0.31 -8.53
N ASN A 129 4.38 -0.85 -9.18
CA ASN A 129 5.46 -1.83 -9.34
C ASN A 129 6.22 -2.12 -8.05
N ALA A 130 5.51 -2.11 -6.93
CA ALA A 130 6.05 -2.54 -5.66
C ALA A 130 5.77 -4.04 -5.49
N PHE A 131 6.82 -4.80 -5.25
CA PHE A 131 6.79 -6.25 -5.20
C PHE A 131 6.92 -6.75 -3.77
N ASP A 132 6.31 -7.90 -3.47
CA ASP A 132 6.34 -8.50 -2.14
C ASP A 132 5.82 -7.55 -1.06
N VAL A 133 4.62 -7.01 -1.35
CA VAL A 133 3.92 -6.03 -0.52
C VAL A 133 2.95 -6.75 0.41
N LYS A 134 2.99 -6.39 1.70
CA LYS A 134 2.08 -6.88 2.73
C LYS A 134 1.37 -5.72 3.41
N ILE A 135 0.04 -5.69 3.37
CA ILE A 135 -0.80 -4.72 4.06
C ILE A 135 -1.62 -5.49 5.09
N LEU A 136 -1.31 -5.32 6.38
CA LEU A 136 -1.78 -6.19 7.46
C LEU A 136 -2.46 -5.39 8.56
N SER A 137 -3.72 -5.66 8.87
CA SER A 137 -4.44 -4.95 9.94
C SER A 137 -4.49 -3.44 9.71
N VAL A 138 -4.85 -3.02 8.49
CA VAL A 138 -4.88 -1.61 8.08
C VAL A 138 -6.31 -1.15 7.84
N THR A 139 -6.64 0.07 8.27
CA THR A 139 -7.95 0.68 8.03
C THR A 139 -7.81 1.90 7.13
N PHE A 140 -8.60 1.95 6.05
CA PHE A 140 -8.80 3.12 5.21
C PHE A 140 -10.16 3.76 5.53
N THR A 141 -10.22 5.08 5.68
CA THR A 141 -11.45 5.80 6.07
C THR A 141 -11.52 7.20 5.46
N GLY A 142 -12.73 7.75 5.39
CA GLY A 142 -12.98 9.00 4.66
C GLY A 142 -12.87 8.78 3.15
N LEU A 143 -12.61 9.82 2.37
CA LEU A 143 -12.45 9.74 0.92
C LEU A 143 -11.06 9.23 0.49
N TYR A 144 -10.50 8.28 1.24
CA TYR A 144 -9.16 7.77 1.00
C TYR A 144 -9.16 6.67 -0.07
N VAL A 145 -8.26 6.78 -1.04
CA VAL A 145 -8.13 5.84 -2.15
C VAL A 145 -6.78 5.16 -2.09
N LEU A 146 -6.76 3.83 -2.09
CA LEU A 146 -5.54 3.06 -2.32
C LEU A 146 -5.51 2.60 -3.78
N GLN A 147 -4.54 3.08 -4.54
CA GLN A 147 -4.34 2.70 -5.93
C GLN A 147 -3.11 1.80 -6.04
N ILE A 148 -3.27 0.62 -6.62
CA ILE A 148 -2.20 -0.35 -6.84
C ILE A 148 -2.06 -0.57 -8.33
N TYR A 149 -0.86 -0.41 -8.87
CA TYR A 149 -0.55 -0.54 -10.29
C TYR A 149 0.60 -1.52 -10.51
N TYR A 150 0.40 -2.43 -11.44
CA TYR A 150 1.43 -3.32 -11.97
C TYR A 150 1.53 -3.10 -13.48
N VAL A 151 2.63 -2.52 -13.94
CA VAL A 151 2.90 -2.25 -15.36
C VAL A 151 4.08 -3.08 -15.85
N SER A 152 4.07 -3.36 -17.15
CA SER A 152 5.09 -4.18 -17.80
C SER A 152 6.51 -3.72 -17.49
N LEU A 153 7.42 -4.65 -17.17
CA LEU A 153 8.85 -4.34 -17.09
C LEU A 153 9.38 -3.94 -18.48
N PRO A 154 10.35 -3.02 -18.56
CA PRO A 154 10.87 -2.54 -19.85
C PRO A 154 11.64 -3.61 -20.63
N VAL A 155 12.08 -4.68 -19.95
CA VAL A 155 12.85 -5.77 -20.53
C VAL A 155 12.32 -7.09 -19.99
N CYS A 156 12.18 -8.08 -20.87
CA CYS A 156 11.84 -9.44 -20.47
C CYS A 156 13.00 -10.09 -19.71
N SER A 157 12.68 -10.71 -18.58
CA SER A 157 13.61 -11.55 -17.86
C SER A 157 13.83 -12.88 -18.61
N SER A 158 14.97 -13.53 -18.40
CA SER A 158 15.21 -14.90 -18.89
C SER A 158 14.38 -15.95 -18.13
N GLU A 159 13.93 -15.60 -16.93
CA GLU A 159 13.10 -16.44 -16.06
C GLU A 159 11.81 -15.71 -15.69
N LEU A 160 10.71 -16.44 -15.52
CA LEU A 160 9.45 -15.85 -15.08
C LEU A 160 9.59 -15.40 -13.62
N LEU A 161 9.59 -14.10 -13.41
CA LEU A 161 9.67 -13.52 -12.06
C LEU A 161 8.33 -13.69 -11.34
N HIS A 162 8.39 -13.98 -10.05
CA HIS A 162 7.21 -14.18 -9.20
C HIS A 162 7.21 -13.16 -8.07
N TYR A 163 6.12 -12.42 -7.94
CA TYR A 163 5.95 -11.38 -6.94
C TYR A 163 4.64 -11.55 -6.19
N SER A 164 4.56 -10.96 -4.99
CA SER A 164 3.38 -11.07 -4.14
C SER A 164 2.76 -9.75 -3.71
N LEU A 165 1.43 -9.73 -3.58
CA LEU A 165 0.63 -8.72 -2.92
C LEU A 165 -0.29 -9.41 -1.92
N VAL A 166 -0.19 -9.07 -0.63
CA VAL A 166 -1.00 -9.65 0.43
C VAL A 166 -1.72 -8.56 1.20
N LEU A 167 -3.05 -8.66 1.27
CA LEU A 167 -3.88 -7.87 2.16
C LEU A 167 -4.55 -8.81 3.16
N THR A 168 -4.31 -8.58 4.45
CA THR A 168 -4.93 -9.37 5.53
C THR A 168 -5.52 -8.48 6.59
N ASN A 169 -6.76 -8.73 7.00
CA ASN A 169 -7.49 -7.90 7.99
C ASN A 169 -7.52 -6.42 7.58
N VAL A 170 -7.87 -6.14 6.33
CA VAL A 170 -7.91 -4.77 5.80
C VAL A 170 -9.35 -4.29 5.71
N THR A 171 -9.63 -3.11 6.24
CA THR A 171 -10.98 -2.53 6.24
C THR A 171 -11.02 -1.23 5.45
N PHE A 172 -11.94 -1.16 4.49
CA PHE A 172 -12.30 0.06 3.76
C PHE A 172 -13.66 0.56 4.26
N ASN A 173 -13.64 1.60 5.08
CA ASN A 173 -14.83 2.25 5.64
C ASN A 173 -15.50 3.18 4.64
N THR A 174 -16.63 3.77 5.07
CA THR A 174 -17.45 4.66 4.24
C THR A 174 -16.64 5.73 3.52
N GLY A 175 -16.81 5.81 2.21
CA GLY A 175 -16.11 6.76 1.34
C GLY A 175 -14.76 6.28 0.81
N SER A 176 -14.11 5.33 1.49
CA SER A 176 -12.79 4.84 1.07
C SER A 176 -12.94 3.75 0.00
N ARG A 177 -11.91 3.58 -0.83
CA ARG A 177 -11.92 2.56 -1.89
C ARG A 177 -10.51 2.12 -2.27
N MET A 178 -10.43 1.02 -3.01
CA MET A 178 -9.18 0.64 -3.67
C MET A 178 -9.40 0.23 -5.12
N LYS A 179 -8.39 0.57 -5.90
CA LYS A 179 -8.24 0.17 -7.28
C LYS A 179 -6.98 -0.69 -7.40
N LEU A 180 -7.11 -1.88 -7.97
CA LEU A 180 -6.00 -2.71 -8.39
C LEU A 180 -6.00 -2.77 -9.92
N ASP A 181 -4.91 -2.34 -10.53
CA ASP A 181 -4.76 -2.25 -11.97
C ASP A 181 -3.51 -3.01 -12.40
N MET A 182 -3.70 -4.09 -13.14
CA MET A 182 -2.62 -4.91 -13.64
C MET A 182 -2.62 -4.86 -15.16
N ALA A 183 -1.57 -4.26 -15.71
CA ALA A 183 -1.32 -4.15 -17.14
C ALA A 183 0.14 -4.49 -17.47
N HIS A 184 0.58 -5.66 -17.00
CA HIS A 184 1.98 -6.09 -17.11
C HIS A 184 2.22 -7.27 -18.06
N GLY A 185 1.16 -7.78 -18.68
CA GLY A 185 1.23 -8.88 -19.65
C GLY A 185 1.89 -10.11 -19.03
N THR A 186 2.87 -10.68 -19.72
CA THR A 186 3.61 -11.85 -19.25
C THR A 186 4.97 -11.48 -18.63
N THR A 187 5.28 -10.20 -18.39
CA THR A 187 6.62 -9.79 -17.91
C THR A 187 7.01 -10.38 -16.55
N TYR A 188 6.04 -10.70 -15.71
CA TYR A 188 6.18 -11.38 -14.43
C TYR A 188 4.82 -11.95 -14.03
N ASN A 189 4.80 -12.78 -12.98
CA ASN A 189 3.59 -13.35 -12.40
C ASN A 189 3.35 -12.74 -11.00
N VAL A 190 2.12 -12.29 -10.74
CA VAL A 190 1.72 -11.71 -9.45
C VAL A 190 0.78 -12.63 -8.69
N SER A 191 1.18 -13.04 -7.49
CA SER A 191 0.32 -13.71 -6.52
C SER A 191 -0.38 -12.67 -5.65
N ILE A 192 -1.70 -12.64 -5.67
CA ILE A 192 -2.55 -11.71 -4.92
C ILE A 192 -3.36 -12.49 -3.90
N ILE A 193 -3.29 -12.10 -2.63
CA ILE A 193 -4.06 -12.72 -1.55
C ILE A 193 -4.82 -11.64 -0.81
N PHE A 194 -6.15 -11.70 -0.83
CA PHE A 194 -7.03 -10.91 0.01
C PHE A 194 -7.67 -11.84 1.03
N ASP A 195 -7.33 -11.66 2.31
CA ASP A 195 -7.85 -12.48 3.41
C ASP A 195 -8.46 -11.59 4.49
N HIS A 196 -9.73 -11.82 4.85
CA HIS A 196 -10.46 -10.96 5.78
C HIS A 196 -10.44 -9.48 5.35
N VAL A 197 -10.64 -9.21 4.06
CA VAL A 197 -10.78 -7.84 3.54
C VAL A 197 -12.24 -7.43 3.59
N GLN A 198 -12.53 -6.26 4.17
CA GLN A 198 -13.88 -5.72 4.31
C GLN A 198 -14.04 -4.42 3.53
N TYR A 199 -15.12 -4.32 2.76
CA TYR A 199 -15.54 -3.10 2.07
C TYR A 199 -16.94 -2.66 2.47
N CYS A 200 -17.06 -1.38 2.78
CA CYS A 200 -18.33 -0.73 3.05
C CYS A 200 -18.55 0.46 2.11
N THR A 201 -19.71 0.51 1.45
CA THR A 201 -20.27 1.64 0.66
C THR A 201 -19.65 1.98 -0.70
N ASN A 202 -18.43 1.56 -0.98
CA ASN A 202 -17.81 1.67 -2.30
C ASN A 202 -17.38 0.30 -2.81
N TYR A 203 -17.30 0.16 -4.13
CA TYR A 203 -16.85 -1.07 -4.75
C TYR A 203 -15.34 -1.04 -5.02
N PRO A 204 -14.59 -2.08 -4.61
CA PRO A 204 -13.27 -2.29 -5.15
C PRO A 204 -13.36 -2.52 -6.65
N PHE A 205 -12.39 -1.95 -7.36
CA PHE A 205 -12.24 -2.14 -8.79
C PHE A 205 -10.94 -2.88 -9.08
N ILE A 206 -11.03 -4.08 -9.63
CA ILE A 206 -9.89 -4.83 -10.09
C ILE A 206 -9.92 -4.88 -11.62
N LEU A 207 -8.92 -4.27 -12.24
CA LEU A 207 -8.63 -4.41 -13.65
C LEU A 207 -7.45 -5.38 -13.80
N VAL A 208 -7.66 -6.51 -14.46
CA VAL A 208 -6.63 -7.53 -14.64
C VAL A 208 -6.30 -7.75 -16.10
N GLY A 209 -5.02 -7.60 -16.42
CA GLY A 209 -4.41 -7.89 -17.71
C GLY A 209 -2.98 -8.37 -17.53
N GLY A 210 -2.75 -9.65 -17.79
CA GLY A 210 -1.45 -10.31 -17.62
C GLY A 210 -1.50 -11.58 -16.78
N LEU A 211 -0.32 -12.03 -16.34
CA LEU A 211 -0.11 -13.24 -15.55
C LEU A 211 -0.33 -13.01 -14.05
N PHE A 212 -1.33 -13.68 -13.47
CA PHE A 212 -1.59 -13.56 -12.04
C PHE A 212 -2.22 -14.82 -11.43
N TYR A 213 -2.04 -14.97 -10.14
CA TYR A 213 -2.79 -15.90 -9.30
C TYR A 213 -3.46 -15.11 -8.18
N SER A 214 -4.79 -15.02 -8.18
CA SER A 214 -5.55 -14.23 -7.20
C SER A 214 -6.42 -15.13 -6.34
N PHE A 215 -6.31 -14.96 -5.01
CA PHE A 215 -7.03 -15.71 -4.01
C PHE A 215 -7.73 -14.75 -3.04
N ILE A 216 -9.07 -14.75 -3.02
CA ILE A 216 -9.88 -13.92 -2.13
C ILE A 216 -10.66 -14.82 -1.18
N ILE A 217 -10.39 -14.70 0.11
CA ILE A 217 -10.97 -15.54 1.15
C ILE A 217 -11.48 -14.75 2.33
N ASN A 218 -12.51 -15.29 3.00
CA ASN A 218 -13.08 -14.75 4.24
C ASN A 218 -13.43 -13.25 4.17
N SER A 219 -13.68 -12.74 2.96
CA SER A 219 -13.79 -11.30 2.71
C SER A 219 -15.25 -10.88 2.58
N SER A 220 -15.55 -9.61 2.82
CA SER A 220 -16.93 -9.10 2.80
C SER A 220 -17.04 -7.79 2.05
N PHE A 221 -18.03 -7.71 1.17
CA PHE A 221 -18.25 -6.57 0.28
C PHE A 221 -19.73 -6.16 0.37
N HIS A 222 -20.01 -5.01 0.96
CA HIS A 222 -21.39 -4.62 1.26
C HIS A 222 -21.66 -3.12 1.24
N GLY A 223 -22.95 -2.76 1.16
CA GLY A 223 -23.43 -1.38 1.27
C GLY A 223 -23.29 -0.54 0.01
N VAL A 224 -22.97 -1.13 -1.14
CA VAL A 224 -22.84 -0.40 -2.42
C VAL A 224 -24.21 -0.11 -3.01
N ASN A 225 -24.63 1.14 -2.94
CA ASN A 225 -25.95 1.59 -3.41
C ASN A 225 -26.02 1.78 -4.93
N ASP A 226 -24.88 2.00 -5.58
CA ASP A 226 -24.80 2.12 -7.04
C ASP A 226 -23.61 1.34 -7.62
N GLY A 227 -23.92 0.36 -8.46
CA GLY A 227 -22.94 -0.57 -9.03
C GLY A 227 -22.84 -1.93 -8.32
N PRO A 228 -21.86 -2.76 -8.71
CA PRO A 228 -21.55 -4.03 -8.07
C PRO A 228 -20.84 -3.85 -6.73
N GLY A 229 -21.06 -4.75 -5.78
CA GLY A 229 -20.30 -4.81 -4.54
C GLY A 229 -18.83 -5.16 -4.75
N PHE A 230 -18.53 -5.89 -5.83
CA PHE A 230 -17.17 -6.24 -6.24
C PHE A 230 -17.08 -6.32 -7.76
N PHE A 231 -16.15 -5.57 -8.37
CA PHE A 231 -16.02 -5.50 -9.83
C PHE A 231 -14.66 -5.97 -10.32
N ILE A 232 -14.68 -6.96 -11.20
CA ILE A 232 -13.53 -7.44 -11.95
C ILE A 232 -13.74 -7.14 -13.44
N ASP A 233 -12.80 -6.43 -14.05
CA ASP A 233 -12.70 -6.25 -15.49
C ASP A 233 -11.44 -6.97 -15.98
N VAL A 234 -11.63 -8.01 -16.80
CA VAL A 234 -10.57 -8.78 -17.43
C VAL A 234 -10.36 -8.20 -18.82
N VAL A 235 -9.17 -7.67 -19.06
CA VAL A 235 -8.81 -7.07 -20.35
C VAL A 235 -7.79 -7.94 -21.08
N GLU A 236 -8.10 -8.31 -22.32
CA GLU A 236 -7.09 -8.81 -23.26
C GLU A 236 -6.14 -7.64 -23.59
N ASN A 237 -5.00 -7.55 -22.90
CA ASN A 237 -4.04 -6.48 -23.16
C ASN A 237 -3.50 -6.56 -24.61
N SER A 238 -3.90 -5.60 -25.46
CA SER A 238 -3.37 -5.44 -26.81
C SER A 238 -2.01 -4.74 -26.89
N GLU A 239 -1.46 -4.25 -25.77
CA GLU A 239 -0.22 -3.44 -25.75
C GLU A 239 0.86 -3.89 -24.75
N SER A 240 0.65 -4.97 -23.98
CA SER A 240 1.67 -5.42 -23.03
C SER A 240 2.81 -6.16 -23.74
N SER A 241 4.05 -5.99 -23.28
CA SER A 241 5.20 -6.75 -23.77
C SER A 241 5.00 -8.24 -23.55
N ASN A 242 4.87 -8.99 -24.65
CA ASN A 242 4.73 -10.44 -24.64
C ASN A 242 6.10 -11.11 -24.47
N CYS A 243 6.49 -11.31 -23.22
CA CYS A 243 7.62 -12.15 -22.88
C CYS A 243 7.25 -13.63 -23.05
N THR A 244 8.16 -14.42 -23.62
CA THR A 244 7.99 -15.85 -23.82
C THR A 244 8.90 -16.63 -22.87
N TYR A 245 8.32 -17.63 -22.20
CA TYR A 245 9.07 -18.51 -21.30
C TYR A 245 8.87 -19.96 -21.77
N PRO A 246 9.87 -20.56 -22.43
CA PRO A 246 9.78 -21.94 -22.90
C PRO A 246 9.45 -22.89 -21.74
N SER A 247 8.59 -23.86 -21.99
CA SER A 247 8.19 -24.88 -21.01
C SER A 247 7.31 -24.42 -19.84
N ILE A 248 6.83 -23.16 -19.81
CA ILE A 248 5.88 -22.68 -18.80
C ILE A 248 4.48 -22.55 -19.41
N GLN A 249 3.49 -23.22 -18.82
CA GLN A 249 2.09 -22.96 -19.13
C GLN A 249 1.66 -21.66 -18.45
N ILE A 250 1.42 -20.64 -19.26
CA ILE A 250 0.96 -19.32 -18.85
C ILE A 250 -0.54 -19.40 -18.62
N ALA A 251 -0.97 -19.38 -17.36
CA ALA A 251 -2.38 -19.35 -16.98
C ALA A 251 -2.58 -18.37 -15.83
N SER A 252 -3.63 -17.55 -15.92
CA SER A 252 -4.07 -16.70 -14.82
C SER A 252 -5.25 -17.32 -14.11
N THR A 253 -5.24 -17.29 -12.78
CA THR A 253 -6.27 -17.92 -11.95
C THR A 253 -6.87 -16.90 -11.00
N PHE A 254 -8.18 -16.96 -10.84
CA PHE A 254 -8.91 -16.17 -9.86
C PHE A 254 -9.80 -17.10 -9.04
N VAL A 255 -9.67 -17.07 -7.72
CA VAL A 255 -10.43 -17.90 -6.80
C VAL A 255 -11.06 -17.01 -5.72
N ILE A 256 -12.34 -17.24 -5.45
CA ILE A 256 -13.08 -16.59 -4.37
C ILE A 256 -13.71 -17.68 -3.53
N GLU A 257 -13.32 -17.78 -2.26
CA GLU A 257 -13.85 -18.76 -1.31
C GLU A 257 -14.34 -18.03 -0.04
N ASP A 258 -15.36 -18.59 0.61
CA ASP A 258 -15.89 -18.14 1.91
C ASP A 258 -16.13 -16.62 2.06
N SER A 259 -16.42 -15.95 0.94
CA SER A 259 -16.58 -14.50 0.86
C SER A 259 -18.04 -14.10 0.66
N ARG A 260 -18.43 -12.93 1.20
CA ARG A 260 -19.82 -12.47 1.25
C ARG A 260 -20.01 -11.20 0.42
N PHE A 261 -21.02 -11.21 -0.45
CA PHE A 261 -21.46 -10.05 -1.24
C PHE A 261 -22.93 -9.78 -0.92
N TYR A 262 -23.22 -8.78 -0.10
CA TYR A 262 -24.58 -8.56 0.42
C TYR A 262 -24.90 -7.07 0.57
N ASN A 263 -26.19 -6.73 0.61
CA ASN A 263 -26.67 -5.34 0.71
C ASN A 263 -26.04 -4.41 -0.36
N ASN A 264 -25.91 -4.90 -1.58
CA ASN A 264 -25.43 -4.16 -2.73
C ASN A 264 -26.50 -4.13 -3.82
N LYS A 265 -26.51 -3.11 -4.70
CA LYS A 265 -27.36 -3.08 -5.89
C LYS A 265 -27.08 -4.24 -6.84
N GLN A 266 -25.82 -4.61 -6.99
CA GLN A 266 -25.35 -5.82 -7.68
C GLN A 266 -24.30 -6.52 -6.79
N GLY A 267 -24.23 -7.85 -6.81
CA GLY A 267 -23.25 -8.61 -6.03
C GLY A 267 -21.86 -8.56 -6.65
N LEU A 268 -21.36 -9.72 -7.08
CA LEU A 268 -20.14 -9.86 -7.87
C LEU A 268 -20.42 -9.58 -9.35
N LYS A 269 -19.59 -8.77 -9.99
CA LYS A 269 -19.61 -8.55 -11.44
C LYS A 269 -18.24 -8.84 -12.04
N ILE A 270 -18.23 -9.69 -13.05
CA ILE A 270 -17.04 -10.02 -13.84
C ILE A 270 -17.36 -9.72 -15.29
N ILE A 271 -16.52 -8.92 -15.94
CA ILE A 271 -16.56 -8.69 -17.38
C ILE A 271 -15.25 -9.18 -17.97
N SER A 272 -15.33 -9.83 -19.12
CA SER A 272 -14.19 -10.09 -20.00
C SER A 272 -14.51 -9.44 -21.32
N LYS A 273 -13.60 -8.62 -21.84
CA LYS A 273 -13.73 -7.97 -23.14
C LYS A 273 -12.71 -8.52 -24.11
#